data_AF-A0A957PAM5-F1
#
_entry.id   AF-A0A957PAM5-F1
#
_cell.length_a   1.000
_cell.length_b   1.000
_cell.length_c   1.000
_cell.angle_alpha   90.00
_cell.angle_beta   90.00
_cell.angle_gamma   90.00
#
_symmetry.space_group_name_H-M   'P 1'
#
loop_
_entity.id
_entity.type
_entity.pdbx_description
1 polymer ?
#
loop_
_entity_poly.entity_id
_entity_poly.type
_entity_poly.pdbx_seq_one_letter_code
_entity_poly.pdbx_strand_id
1 'polypeptide(L)'
;WETDSLNNRITFGTFNSSQYVTLPFTITLKGAQVVNDGRLYANGFLELPNMSHNLVLSSTACLPTPAWATTEAGNELWWPQQAIFGWWADLDTTVQGAQVSTFQPGSNRVVFEFSDVEIVDSGEKVSFQIVLFNSGRIELNYLRTPSTLLANAPATVGVSLQDSRFYNVVGCKDATHEIGILPQSGQSLVFQPADIY
;
A
#
# COMPACT_ATOMS: atom_id res chain seq x y z
N TRP A 1 -12.53 -10.08 3.19
CA TRP A 1 -12.66 -9.26 1.97
C TRP A 1 -13.86 -8.36 2.13
N GLU A 2 -13.68 -7.06 1.97
CA GLU A 2 -14.75 -6.07 2.07
C GLU A 2 -15.55 -6.01 0.76
N THR A 3 -16.84 -5.74 0.86
CA THR A 3 -17.77 -5.66 -0.28
C THR A 3 -18.44 -4.30 -0.32
N ASP A 4 -18.68 -3.75 -1.51
CA ASP A 4 -19.36 -2.45 -1.67
C ASP A 4 -20.87 -2.56 -1.43
N SER A 5 -21.27 -2.66 -0.16
CA SER A 5 -22.68 -2.75 0.23
C SER A 5 -23.44 -1.44 0.05
N LEU A 6 -22.74 -0.31 -0.13
CA LEU A 6 -23.36 1.01 -0.32
C LEU A 6 -23.48 1.39 -1.81
N ASN A 7 -23.00 0.55 -2.73
CA ASN A 7 -22.96 0.80 -4.17
C ASN A 7 -22.31 2.15 -4.51
N ASN A 8 -21.22 2.50 -3.83
CA ASN A 8 -20.53 3.78 -3.97
C ASN A 8 -19.09 3.66 -4.50
N ARG A 9 -18.76 2.52 -5.12
CA ARG A 9 -17.45 2.28 -5.71
C ARG A 9 -17.11 3.27 -6.81
N ILE A 10 -15.93 3.84 -6.67
CA ILE A 10 -15.24 4.63 -7.68
C ILE A 10 -14.12 3.76 -8.22
N THR A 11 -14.15 3.48 -9.53
CA THR A 11 -13.05 2.79 -10.22
C THR A 11 -12.12 3.84 -10.80
N PHE A 12 -10.83 3.74 -10.48
CA PHE A 12 -9.81 4.55 -11.13
C PHE A 12 -9.57 3.97 -12.52
N GLY A 13 -9.53 4.83 -13.54
CA GLY A 13 -9.02 4.41 -14.85
C GLY A 13 -7.56 3.97 -14.73
N THR A 14 -7.02 3.29 -15.74
CA THR A 14 -5.62 2.85 -15.76
C THR A 14 -4.65 3.99 -15.45
N PHE A 15 -3.70 3.76 -14.54
CA PHE A 15 -2.66 4.74 -14.19
C PHE A 15 -1.36 4.05 -13.81
N ASN A 16 -0.22 4.65 -14.17
CA ASN A 16 1.13 4.13 -13.94
C ASN A 16 1.93 4.97 -12.92
N SER A 17 1.25 5.86 -12.20
CA SER A 17 1.87 6.76 -11.22
C SER A 17 1.05 6.78 -9.93
N SER A 18 0.19 7.78 -9.77
CA SER A 18 -0.62 7.93 -8.56
C SER A 18 -1.95 8.64 -8.82
N GLN A 19 -2.89 8.46 -7.90
CA GLN A 19 -4.17 9.16 -7.86
C GLN A 19 -4.31 9.86 -6.51
N TYR A 20 -4.71 11.14 -6.56
CA TYR A 20 -5.14 11.84 -5.35
C TYR A 20 -6.46 11.24 -4.86
N VAL A 21 -6.58 11.05 -3.56
CA VAL A 21 -7.80 10.51 -2.94
C VAL A 21 -8.22 11.35 -1.75
N THR A 22 -9.50 11.69 -1.68
CA THR A 22 -10.12 12.30 -0.49
C THR A 22 -10.70 11.20 0.38
N LEU A 23 -10.40 11.22 1.67
CA LEU A 23 -11.00 10.30 2.62
C LEU A 23 -12.41 10.76 2.97
N PRO A 24 -13.39 9.83 3.08
CA PRO A 24 -14.76 10.17 3.43
C PRO A 24 -14.95 10.58 4.90
N PHE A 25 -13.90 10.43 5.70
CA PHE A 25 -13.80 10.88 7.08
C PHE A 25 -12.36 11.24 7.39
N THR A 26 -12.18 11.99 8.47
CA THR A 26 -10.87 12.26 9.04
C THR A 26 -10.36 11.05 9.82
N ILE A 27 -9.10 10.72 9.64
CA ILE A 27 -8.35 9.79 10.49
C ILE A 27 -7.40 10.60 11.37
N THR A 28 -7.35 10.28 12.66
CA THR A 28 -6.34 10.84 13.56
C THR A 28 -5.22 9.83 13.69
N LEU A 29 -4.07 10.11 13.10
CA LEU A 29 -2.84 9.35 13.35
C LEU A 29 -2.22 9.84 14.65
N LYS A 30 -1.52 8.94 15.35
CA LYS A 30 -0.85 9.27 16.61
C LYS A 30 0.20 10.37 16.37
N GLY A 31 0.17 11.43 17.17
CA GLY A 31 0.87 12.70 16.89
C GLY A 31 -0.06 13.88 16.56
N ALA A 32 -1.39 13.69 16.67
CA ALA A 32 -2.43 14.69 16.38
C ALA A 32 -2.51 15.14 14.92
N GLN A 33 -1.96 14.33 14.00
CA GLN A 33 -2.08 14.57 12.58
C GLN A 33 -3.46 14.10 12.11
N VAL A 34 -4.26 15.09 11.73
CA VAL A 34 -5.59 14.94 11.16
C VAL A 34 -5.40 14.74 9.66
N VAL A 35 -5.68 13.54 9.18
CA VAL A 35 -5.56 13.18 7.76
C VAL A 35 -6.95 13.04 7.16
N ASN A 36 -7.21 13.76 6.07
CA ASN A 36 -8.45 13.70 5.30
C ASN A 36 -8.21 13.45 3.81
N ASP A 37 -6.94 13.27 3.43
CA ASP A 37 -6.52 13.00 2.07
C ASP A 37 -5.36 12.00 2.03
N GLY A 38 -5.05 11.55 0.82
CA GLY A 38 -3.93 10.65 0.58
C GLY A 38 -3.59 10.59 -0.90
N ARG A 39 -2.61 9.76 -1.21
CA ARG A 39 -2.20 9.49 -2.57
C ARG A 39 -2.02 7.99 -2.78
N LEU A 40 -2.85 7.42 -3.66
CA LEU A 40 -2.83 6.01 -4.01
C LEU A 40 -1.88 5.79 -5.18
N TYR A 41 -0.86 4.96 -5.00
CA TYR A 41 0.13 4.69 -6.04
C TYR A 41 -0.21 3.40 -6.79
N ALA A 42 0.02 3.40 -8.11
CA ALA A 42 -0.23 2.25 -8.99
C ALA A 42 0.51 1.00 -8.50
N ASN A 43 1.67 1.23 -7.88
CA ASN A 43 2.59 0.22 -7.36
C ASN A 43 2.14 -0.40 -6.03
N GLY A 44 0.91 -0.14 -5.57
CA GLY A 44 0.26 -0.94 -4.52
C GLY A 44 0.40 -0.43 -3.08
N PHE A 45 0.67 0.86 -2.91
CA PHE A 45 0.72 1.50 -1.60
C PHE A 45 -0.09 2.81 -1.56
N LEU A 46 -0.43 3.23 -0.35
CA LEU A 46 -1.16 4.46 -0.06
C LEU A 46 -0.33 5.36 0.85
N GLU A 47 -0.02 6.57 0.41
CA GLU A 47 0.63 7.60 1.22
C GLU A 47 -0.42 8.42 1.98
N LEU A 48 -0.15 8.70 3.26
CA LEU A 48 -1.02 9.47 4.15
C LEU A 48 -0.18 10.42 5.02
N PRO A 49 -0.46 11.73 5.05
CA PRO A 49 -1.36 12.47 4.16
C PRO A 49 -0.78 12.57 2.73
N ASN A 50 -1.47 13.24 1.81
CA ASN A 50 -0.87 13.56 0.51
C ASN A 50 0.29 14.57 0.69
N MET A 51 1.54 14.09 0.73
CA MET A 51 2.70 14.93 1.00
C MET A 51 3.22 15.69 -0.25
N SER A 52 2.52 15.60 -1.39
CA SER A 52 2.86 16.31 -2.64
C SER A 52 4.29 16.07 -3.16
N HIS A 53 4.80 14.84 -3.01
CA HIS A 53 6.05 14.44 -3.64
C HIS A 53 5.77 13.72 -4.97
N ASN A 54 6.50 14.08 -6.03
CA ASN A 54 6.52 13.34 -7.29
C ASN A 54 7.40 12.09 -7.13
N LEU A 55 6.88 11.11 -6.39
CA LEU A 55 7.52 9.81 -6.22
C LEU A 55 7.36 8.99 -7.50
N VAL A 56 8.45 8.83 -8.25
CA VAL A 56 8.56 7.82 -9.32
C VAL A 56 9.36 6.66 -8.74
N LEU A 57 8.66 5.66 -8.19
CA LEU A 57 9.30 4.50 -7.59
C LEU A 57 9.20 3.33 -8.56
N SER A 58 10.22 3.13 -9.39
CA SER A 58 10.30 2.00 -10.32
C SER A 58 10.86 0.73 -9.67
N SER A 59 11.12 0.75 -8.36
CA SER A 59 11.63 -0.42 -7.63
C SER A 59 11.06 -0.49 -6.23
N THR A 60 10.80 -1.71 -5.79
CA THR A 60 10.42 -2.04 -4.42
C THR A 60 11.66 -2.11 -3.55
N ALA A 61 11.53 -1.75 -2.27
CA ALA A 61 12.64 -1.89 -1.31
C ALA A 61 12.14 -2.34 0.06
N CYS A 62 13.00 -3.08 0.77
CA CYS A 62 12.78 -3.39 2.18
C CYS A 62 13.01 -2.16 3.06
N LEU A 63 11.99 -1.81 3.85
CA LEU A 63 12.06 -0.73 4.83
C LEU A 63 12.55 -1.25 6.19
N PRO A 64 13.11 -0.36 7.05
CA PRO A 64 13.53 0.99 6.71
C PRO A 64 14.76 0.93 5.83
N THR A 65 14.83 1.72 4.75
CA THR A 65 16.19 2.11 4.40
C THR A 65 16.69 3.08 5.44
N PRO A 66 17.96 2.96 5.81
CA PRO A 66 18.60 4.01 6.56
C PRO A 66 18.59 5.30 5.74
N ALA A 67 18.54 6.44 6.44
CA ALA A 67 18.54 7.79 5.87
C ALA A 67 19.73 8.10 4.92
N TRP A 68 20.70 7.19 4.78
CA TRP A 68 21.79 7.27 3.81
C TRP A 68 21.49 6.58 2.47
N ALA A 69 20.31 5.99 2.27
CA ALA A 69 19.88 5.46 0.98
C ALA A 69 19.58 6.58 -0.03
N THR A 70 20.54 7.48 -0.24
CA THR A 70 20.78 8.16 -1.50
C THR A 70 21.11 7.07 -2.52
N THR A 71 20.41 6.96 -3.65
CA THR A 71 20.92 6.12 -4.73
C THR A 71 22.26 6.64 -5.21
N GLU A 72 23.00 5.74 -5.86
CA GLU A 72 24.01 6.08 -6.86
C GLU A 72 23.67 7.41 -7.56
N ALA A 73 24.61 8.35 -7.50
CA ALA A 73 24.53 9.70 -8.09
C ALA A 73 23.77 10.80 -7.33
N GLY A 74 23.62 10.73 -6.00
CA GLY A 74 23.41 11.93 -5.17
C GLY A 74 22.04 12.61 -5.30
N ASN A 75 21.04 11.91 -5.86
CA ASN A 75 19.65 12.32 -5.77
C ASN A 75 19.03 11.68 -4.53
N GLU A 76 18.46 12.50 -3.66
CA GLU A 76 17.68 12.08 -2.49
C GLU A 76 16.58 11.13 -2.98
N LEU A 77 16.66 9.86 -2.62
CA LEU A 77 15.54 8.96 -2.81
C LEU A 77 14.51 9.31 -1.75
N TRP A 78 13.53 10.10 -2.15
CA TRP A 78 12.27 10.24 -1.43
C TRP A 78 11.62 8.86 -1.43
N TRP A 79 11.73 8.13 -0.34
CA TRP A 79 10.92 6.95 -0.12
C TRP A 79 9.70 7.37 0.69
N PRO A 80 8.55 6.70 0.53
CA PRO A 80 7.36 7.07 1.26
C PRO A 80 7.61 6.83 2.76
N GLN A 81 7.90 7.91 3.48
CA GLN A 81 8.19 7.89 4.92
C GLN A 81 6.91 7.64 5.74
N GLN A 82 5.74 7.91 5.14
CA GLN A 82 4.42 7.72 5.74
C GLN A 82 3.45 7.03 4.76
N ALA A 83 3.50 5.70 4.69
CA ALA A 83 2.67 4.92 3.79
C ALA A 83 2.24 3.55 4.33
N ILE A 84 1.14 3.08 3.76
CA ILE A 84 0.59 1.75 3.95
C ILE A 84 0.88 0.94 2.68
N PHE A 85 1.70 -0.09 2.81
CA PHE A 85 2.11 -0.97 1.72
C PHE A 85 1.19 -2.19 1.72
N GLY A 86 0.16 -2.17 0.87
CA GLY A 86 -0.75 -3.31 0.73
C GLY A 86 -0.05 -4.47 0.05
N TRP A 87 0.55 -4.20 -1.11
CA TRP A 87 1.52 -5.04 -1.79
C TRP A 87 2.37 -4.13 -2.66
N TRP A 88 3.32 -3.42 -2.03
CA TRP A 88 4.19 -2.54 -2.80
C TRP A 88 5.09 -3.40 -3.67
N ALA A 89 4.96 -3.28 -4.98
CA ALA A 89 5.75 -3.97 -6.00
C ALA A 89 5.73 -3.13 -7.28
N ASP A 90 6.45 -3.54 -8.31
CA ASP A 90 6.29 -2.95 -9.65
C ASP A 90 5.00 -3.49 -10.28
N LEU A 91 3.86 -2.87 -9.97
CA LEU A 91 2.54 -3.35 -10.38
C LEU A 91 2.07 -2.66 -11.66
N ASP A 92 1.52 -3.45 -12.59
CA ASP A 92 0.89 -2.99 -13.81
C ASP A 92 -0.65 -3.01 -13.67
N THR A 93 -1.25 -1.83 -13.68
CA THR A 93 -2.71 -1.64 -13.65
C THR A 93 -3.33 -1.58 -15.06
N THR A 94 -2.51 -1.69 -16.10
CA THR A 94 -2.91 -1.57 -17.51
C THR A 94 -3.31 -2.90 -18.13
N VAL A 95 -2.95 -4.01 -17.48
CA VAL A 95 -3.27 -5.37 -17.96
C VAL A 95 -4.78 -5.63 -17.97
N GLN A 96 -5.23 -6.47 -18.90
CA GLN A 96 -6.64 -6.80 -19.02
C GLN A 96 -7.18 -7.45 -17.73
N GLY A 97 -8.30 -6.89 -17.24
CA GLY A 97 -8.97 -7.33 -16.02
C GLY A 97 -8.44 -6.69 -14.73
N ALA A 98 -7.33 -5.95 -14.79
CA ALA A 98 -6.87 -5.17 -13.65
C ALA A 98 -7.87 -4.05 -13.32
N GLN A 99 -8.11 -3.87 -12.03
CA GLN A 99 -8.97 -2.80 -11.52
C GLN A 99 -8.38 -2.24 -10.24
N VAL A 100 -8.32 -0.91 -10.14
CA VAL A 100 -8.05 -0.20 -8.89
C VAL A 100 -9.28 0.62 -8.55
N SER A 101 -9.73 0.57 -7.31
CA SER A 101 -10.96 1.26 -6.91
C SER A 101 -10.99 1.65 -5.44
N THR A 102 -11.92 2.53 -5.08
CA THR A 102 -12.22 2.85 -3.70
C THR A 102 -13.73 2.84 -3.43
N PHE A 103 -14.14 2.46 -2.23
CA PHE A 103 -15.54 2.42 -1.81
C PHE A 103 -15.65 2.44 -0.29
N GLN A 104 -16.85 2.69 0.23
CA GLN A 104 -17.17 2.53 1.65
C GLN A 104 -18.12 1.35 1.83
N PRO A 105 -17.69 0.24 2.45
CA PRO A 105 -18.59 -0.84 2.86
C PRO A 105 -19.46 -0.46 4.07
N GLY A 106 -19.22 0.70 4.69
CA GLY A 106 -19.99 1.27 5.79
C GLY A 106 -19.44 2.64 6.18
N SER A 107 -20.13 3.37 7.06
CA SER A 107 -19.75 4.75 7.42
C SER A 107 -18.45 4.87 8.23
N ASN A 108 -17.89 3.75 8.72
CA ASN A 108 -16.73 3.74 9.60
C ASN A 108 -15.43 3.35 8.91
N ARG A 109 -15.45 3.00 7.62
CA ARG A 109 -14.25 2.56 6.90
C ARG A 109 -14.32 2.82 5.40
N VAL A 110 -13.15 3.02 4.81
CA VAL A 110 -12.95 3.15 3.37
C VAL A 110 -11.98 2.07 2.90
N VAL A 111 -12.21 1.55 1.71
CA VAL A 111 -11.41 0.51 1.08
C VAL A 111 -10.71 1.09 -0.13
N PHE A 112 -9.44 0.77 -0.31
CA PHE A 112 -8.71 0.90 -1.56
C PHE A 112 -8.37 -0.51 -2.04
N GLU A 113 -8.92 -0.90 -3.18
CA GLU A 113 -8.86 -2.26 -3.71
C GLU A 113 -8.04 -2.30 -4.99
N PHE A 114 -7.12 -3.24 -5.05
CA PHE A 114 -6.41 -3.66 -6.26
C PHE A 114 -6.89 -5.07 -6.59
N SER A 115 -7.46 -5.27 -7.78
CA SER A 115 -7.96 -6.55 -8.24
C SER A 115 -7.27 -6.94 -9.53
N ASP A 116 -6.70 -8.16 -9.57
CA ASP A 116 -6.09 -8.76 -10.74
C ASP A 116 -5.00 -7.89 -11.39
N VAL A 117 -4.30 -7.07 -10.59
CA VAL A 117 -3.14 -6.29 -11.02
C VAL A 117 -1.93 -7.21 -11.13
N GLU A 118 -1.14 -7.03 -12.18
CA GLU A 118 0.00 -7.90 -12.49
C GLU A 118 1.28 -7.34 -11.91
N ILE A 119 2.19 -8.18 -11.45
CA ILE A 119 3.56 -7.76 -11.16
C ILE A 119 4.32 -7.77 -12.48
N VAL A 120 4.90 -6.63 -12.86
CA VAL A 120 5.61 -6.43 -14.13
C VAL A 120 6.61 -7.56 -14.38
N ASP A 121 6.64 -8.05 -15.62
CA ASP A 121 7.53 -9.12 -16.11
C ASP A 121 7.45 -10.47 -15.39
N SER A 122 6.41 -10.70 -14.57
CA SER A 122 6.24 -11.97 -13.84
C SER A 122 5.12 -12.86 -14.37
N GLY A 123 4.07 -12.27 -14.99
CA GLY A 123 2.82 -12.97 -15.30
C GLY A 123 1.95 -13.31 -14.08
N GLU A 124 2.41 -12.99 -12.86
CA GLU A 124 1.70 -13.24 -11.61
C GLU A 124 0.79 -12.07 -11.26
N LYS A 125 -0.39 -12.37 -10.71
CA LYS A 125 -1.39 -11.37 -10.31
C LYS A 125 -1.58 -11.33 -8.81
N VAL A 126 -1.85 -10.15 -8.29
CA VAL A 126 -2.21 -9.91 -6.89
C VAL A 126 -3.57 -9.21 -6.80
N SER A 127 -4.35 -9.60 -5.80
CA SER A 127 -5.60 -8.94 -5.43
C SER A 127 -5.61 -8.69 -3.93
N PHE A 128 -5.63 -7.43 -3.53
CA PHE A 128 -5.57 -7.02 -2.13
C PHE A 128 -6.41 -5.76 -1.86
N GLN A 129 -6.71 -5.52 -0.58
CA GLN A 129 -7.37 -4.32 -0.10
C GLN A 129 -6.53 -3.67 1.00
N ILE A 130 -6.46 -2.35 0.96
CA ILE A 130 -6.08 -1.50 2.09
C ILE A 130 -7.39 -0.95 2.66
N VAL A 131 -7.70 -1.29 3.91
CA VAL A 131 -8.91 -0.83 4.61
C VAL A 131 -8.51 0.12 5.72
N LEU A 132 -9.02 1.35 5.65
CA LEU A 132 -8.82 2.35 6.70
C LEU A 132 -10.10 2.52 7.50
N PHE A 133 -10.00 2.45 8.81
CA PHE A 133 -11.11 2.74 9.71
C PHE A 133 -10.97 4.15 10.27
N ASN A 134 -12.10 4.81 10.54
CA ASN A 134 -12.13 6.12 11.19
C ASN A 134 -11.52 6.12 12.61
N SER A 135 -11.39 4.94 13.22
CA SER A 135 -10.71 4.72 14.50
C SER A 135 -9.18 4.73 14.40
N GLY A 136 -8.61 4.77 13.19
CA GLY A 136 -7.19 4.63 12.94
C GLY A 136 -6.72 3.18 12.79
N ARG A 137 -7.62 2.18 12.92
CA ARG A 137 -7.30 0.78 12.59
C ARG A 137 -7.04 0.66 11.08
N ILE A 138 -6.04 -0.13 10.72
CA ILE A 138 -5.73 -0.48 9.33
C ILE A 138 -5.86 -2.00 9.17
N GLU A 139 -6.48 -2.43 8.08
CA GLU A 139 -6.50 -3.84 7.70
C GLU A 139 -5.97 -4.01 6.27
N LEU A 140 -5.14 -5.02 6.06
CA LEU A 140 -4.71 -5.45 4.74
C LEU A 140 -5.31 -6.82 4.46
N ASN A 141 -6.16 -6.94 3.43
CA ASN A 141 -6.81 -8.20 3.06
C ASN A 141 -6.26 -8.72 1.75
N TYR A 142 -5.93 -10.01 1.70
CA TYR A 142 -5.35 -10.65 0.52
C TYR A 142 -6.32 -11.67 -0.05
N LEU A 143 -6.93 -11.36 -1.20
CA LEU A 143 -7.77 -12.33 -1.91
C LEU A 143 -6.91 -13.29 -2.72
N ARG A 144 -5.90 -12.75 -3.40
CA ARG A 144 -4.96 -13.51 -4.22
C ARG A 144 -3.56 -12.93 -4.09
N THR A 145 -2.60 -13.80 -3.93
CA THR A 145 -1.17 -13.49 -3.88
C THR A 145 -0.45 -14.40 -4.88
N PRO A 146 0.72 -14.01 -5.39
CA PRO A 146 1.53 -14.89 -6.24
C PRO A 146 1.74 -16.25 -5.58
N SER A 147 1.54 -17.33 -6.35
CA SER A 147 1.65 -18.70 -5.85
C SER A 147 3.11 -19.11 -5.64
N THR A 148 3.97 -18.59 -6.53
CA THR A 148 5.41 -18.53 -6.37
C THR A 148 5.78 -17.10 -6.05
N LEU A 149 6.25 -16.86 -4.82
CA LEU A 149 7.09 -15.69 -4.55
C LEU A 149 8.39 -15.91 -5.31
N LEU A 150 8.35 -15.64 -6.62
CA LEU A 150 9.48 -15.77 -7.53
C LEU A 150 10.69 -15.19 -6.81
N ALA A 151 11.83 -15.87 -6.90
CA ALA A 151 13.06 -15.44 -6.24
C ALA A 151 13.43 -13.97 -6.54
N ASN A 152 12.83 -13.38 -7.59
CA ASN A 152 13.11 -12.05 -8.11
C ASN A 152 11.90 -11.11 -8.17
N ALA A 153 10.73 -11.43 -7.59
CA ALA A 153 9.59 -10.49 -7.56
C ALA A 153 9.59 -9.74 -6.22
N PRO A 154 10.23 -8.56 -6.14
CA PRO A 154 10.33 -7.85 -4.89
C PRO A 154 8.96 -7.33 -4.46
N ALA A 155 8.66 -7.47 -3.18
CA ALA A 155 7.39 -7.01 -2.61
C ALA A 155 7.59 -6.55 -1.17
N THR A 156 6.92 -5.46 -0.79
CA THR A 156 6.89 -4.94 0.58
C THR A 156 5.45 -4.85 1.06
N VAL A 157 5.19 -5.42 2.23
CA VAL A 157 3.91 -5.41 2.91
C VAL A 157 4.09 -4.88 4.33
N GLY A 158 3.26 -3.91 4.71
CA GLY A 158 3.26 -3.37 6.06
C GLY A 158 2.86 -1.92 6.10
N VAL A 159 3.28 -1.25 7.17
CA VAL A 159 3.02 0.17 7.41
C VAL A 159 4.31 0.84 7.88
N SER A 160 4.66 1.97 7.28
CA SER A 160 5.75 2.86 7.71
C SER A 160 5.20 4.24 8.02
N LEU A 161 5.50 4.78 9.20
CA LEU A 161 5.25 6.17 9.57
C LEU A 161 6.46 6.69 10.37
N GLN A 162 7.10 7.77 9.92
CA GLN A 162 8.25 8.39 10.60
C GLN A 162 7.82 9.54 11.53
N ASP A 163 8.30 9.48 12.78
CA ASP A 163 8.14 10.42 13.91
C ASP A 163 6.73 11.00 14.17
N SER A 164 5.77 10.24 14.71
CA SER A 164 6.01 9.15 15.66
C SER A 164 4.80 8.23 15.86
N ARG A 165 4.76 7.00 15.34
CA ARG A 165 5.67 6.19 14.50
C ARG A 165 4.84 4.91 14.17
N PHE A 166 5.21 4.13 13.15
CA PHE A 166 5.22 2.65 13.21
C PHE A 166 6.16 2.11 12.16
N TYR A 167 6.85 1.02 12.53
CA TYR A 167 7.59 0.14 11.65
C TYR A 167 7.14 -1.29 11.91
N ASN A 168 6.06 -1.70 11.22
CA ASN A 168 5.70 -3.10 11.07
C ASN A 168 5.83 -3.44 9.59
N VAL A 169 7.05 -3.78 9.17
CA VAL A 169 7.23 -4.53 7.92
C VAL A 169 6.87 -5.97 8.26
N VAL A 170 5.71 -6.41 7.76
CA VAL A 170 5.23 -7.79 7.99
C VAL A 170 5.99 -8.75 7.09
N GLY A 171 6.24 -8.32 5.86
CA GLY A 171 7.03 -9.06 4.88
C GLY A 171 7.70 -8.09 3.94
N CYS A 172 8.98 -8.33 3.67
CA CYS A 172 9.64 -7.79 2.52
C CYS A 172 10.55 -8.84 1.88
N LYS A 173 10.58 -8.86 0.55
CA LYS A 173 11.53 -9.64 -0.21
C LYS A 173 12.09 -8.76 -1.32
N ASP A 174 13.40 -8.76 -1.49
CA ASP A 174 14.11 -8.23 -2.65
C ASP A 174 15.21 -9.21 -3.10
N ALA A 175 16.04 -8.82 -4.08
CA ALA A 175 17.10 -9.69 -4.61
C ALA A 175 18.19 -10.08 -3.58
N THR A 176 18.27 -9.35 -2.47
CA THR A 176 19.35 -9.41 -1.48
C THR A 176 18.88 -9.54 -0.04
N HIS A 177 17.60 -9.23 0.25
CA HIS A 177 17.02 -9.22 1.59
C HIS A 177 15.67 -9.94 1.62
N GLU A 178 15.43 -10.64 2.71
CA GLU A 178 14.13 -11.19 3.07
C GLU A 178 13.89 -10.90 4.56
N ILE A 179 12.79 -10.21 4.86
CA ILE A 179 12.37 -9.84 6.21
C ILE A 179 10.93 -10.33 6.40
N GLY A 180 10.67 -11.05 7.49
CA GLY A 180 9.32 -11.56 7.78
C GLY A 180 8.83 -12.55 6.75
N ILE A 181 7.50 -12.68 6.62
CA ILE A 181 6.85 -13.59 5.67
C ILE A 181 5.78 -12.79 4.93
N LEU A 182 5.85 -12.78 3.61
CA LEU A 182 4.80 -12.16 2.79
C LEU A 182 3.47 -12.91 2.99
N PRO A 183 2.34 -12.19 3.08
CA PRO A 183 1.04 -12.80 3.33
C PRO A 183 0.63 -13.72 2.18
N GLN A 184 -0.14 -14.74 2.53
CA GLN A 184 -0.73 -15.70 1.60
C GLN A 184 -2.16 -15.30 1.21
N SER A 185 -2.65 -15.89 0.13
CA SER A 185 -4.04 -15.77 -0.29
C SER A 185 -4.99 -16.20 0.83
N GLY A 186 -6.02 -15.40 1.09
CA GLY A 186 -6.99 -15.60 2.17
C GLY A 186 -6.56 -15.03 3.53
N GLN A 187 -5.35 -14.48 3.66
CA GLN A 187 -4.91 -13.87 4.91
C GLN A 187 -5.36 -12.41 5.05
N SER A 188 -5.40 -11.96 6.30
CA SER A 188 -5.63 -10.56 6.67
C SER A 188 -4.64 -10.15 7.73
N LEU A 189 -4.09 -8.94 7.60
CA LEU A 189 -3.22 -8.31 8.58
C LEU A 189 -3.98 -7.16 9.22
N VAL A 190 -3.94 -7.06 10.54
CA VAL A 190 -4.64 -6.02 11.30
C VAL A 190 -3.62 -5.24 12.10
N PHE A 191 -3.63 -3.92 11.94
CA PHE A 191 -2.83 -2.98 12.72
C PHE A 191 -3.78 -2.13 13.55
N GLN A 192 -3.75 -2.30 14.87
CA GLN A 192 -4.52 -1.46 15.77
C GLN A 192 -3.85 -0.10 15.92
N PRO A 193 -4.58 0.98 16.28
CA PRO A 193 -3.96 2.25 16.61
C PRO A 193 -2.93 2.18 17.75
N ALA A 194 -3.06 1.19 18.65
CA ALA A 194 -2.07 0.90 19.68
C ALA A 194 -0.83 0.18 19.15
N ASP A 195 -1.02 -0.58 18.06
CA ASP A 195 0.05 -1.02 17.17
C ASP A 195 0.42 0.14 16.20
N ILE A 196 0.30 1.40 16.64
CA ILE A 196 0.88 2.61 16.04
C ILE A 196 1.56 3.39 17.23
N TYR A 197 2.88 3.63 17.22
CA TYR A 197 3.89 3.86 18.31
C TYR A 197 5.00 4.64 17.70
#